data_AF-A0A1E1UVL8-F1
#
_entry.id   AF-A0A1E1UVL8-F1
#
_cell.length_a   1.000
_cell.length_b   1.000
_cell.length_c   1.000
_cell.angle_alpha   90.00
_cell.angle_beta   90.00
_cell.angle_gamma   90.00
#
_symmetry.space_group_name_H-M   'P 1'
#
loop_
_entity.id
_entity.type
_entity.pdbx_description
1 polymer ?
#
loop_
_entity_poly.entity_id
_entity_poly.type
_entity_poly.pdbx_seq_one_letter_code
_entity_poly.pdbx_strand_id
1 'polypeptide(L)'
;MNRHWSDGLEHATQFVIFPPLGREAEFGAAKPRLLAHLKAHFPDYSFGLTAIAMDDEISILPVCGTVGDDANGRLKKPPAMARMLEIKAVVGAFDPVPAVLS
;
A
#
# COMPACT_ATOMS: atom_id res chain seq x y z
N MET A 1 9.71 32.35 2.05
CA MET A 1 8.56 31.46 1.76
C MET A 1 9.12 30.06 1.63
N ASN A 2 8.97 29.19 2.64
CA ASN A 2 9.46 27.81 2.57
C ASN A 2 8.50 27.03 1.66
N ARG A 3 8.93 26.70 0.44
CA ARG A 3 8.25 25.69 -0.37
C ARG A 3 8.41 24.34 0.30
N HIS A 4 7.35 23.56 0.34
CA HIS A 4 7.47 22.17 0.75
C HIS A 4 8.36 21.47 -0.29
N TRP A 5 9.26 20.59 0.13
CA TRP A 5 10.24 19.94 -0.77
C TRP A 5 9.59 19.19 -1.94
N SER A 6 8.28 18.91 -1.82
CA SER A 6 7.48 18.13 -2.74
C SER A 6 6.49 18.96 -3.57
N ASP A 7 6.59 20.29 -3.53
CA ASP A 7 5.73 21.19 -4.31
C ASP A 7 5.93 20.97 -5.82
N GLY A 8 4.83 20.81 -6.56
CA GLY A 8 4.84 20.56 -8.01
C GLY A 8 5.02 19.09 -8.42
N LEU A 9 5.26 18.17 -7.48
CA LEU A 9 5.31 16.73 -7.77
C LEU A 9 3.91 16.10 -7.83
N GLU A 10 3.75 15.05 -8.62
CA GLU A 10 2.55 14.20 -8.60
C GLU A 10 2.47 13.37 -7.30
N HIS A 11 1.25 13.03 -6.88
CA HIS A 11 1.04 12.16 -5.71
C HIS A 11 1.46 10.71 -6.00
N ALA A 12 1.99 10.03 -4.98
CA ALA A 12 2.19 8.59 -5.04
C ALA A 12 0.86 7.85 -5.25
N THR A 13 0.84 6.96 -6.26
CA THR A 13 -0.31 6.11 -6.61
C THR A 13 -0.02 4.61 -6.42
N GLN A 14 1.20 4.28 -6.00
CA GLN A 14 1.62 2.92 -5.72
C GLN A 14 1.88 2.76 -4.22
N PHE A 15 1.45 1.64 -3.66
CA PHE A 15 1.55 1.34 -2.24
C PHE A 15 2.09 -0.06 -2.02
N VAL A 16 2.88 -0.23 -0.96
CA VAL A 16 3.32 -1.53 -0.45
C VAL A 16 2.66 -1.78 0.89
N ILE A 17 2.02 -2.93 1.01
CA ILE A 17 1.37 -3.42 2.21
C ILE A 17 2.31 -4.43 2.86
N PHE A 18 2.52 -4.26 4.15
CA PHE A 18 3.24 -5.14 5.03
C PHE A 18 2.23 -5.85 5.91
N PRO A 19 2.20 -7.20 5.91
CA PRO A 19 1.36 -7.95 6.83
C PRO A 19 1.76 -7.67 8.30
N PRO A 20 0.85 -7.94 9.25
CA PRO A 20 1.17 -7.98 10.67
C PRO A 20 2.23 -9.06 10.96
N LEU A 21 3.05 -8.81 11.98
CA LEU A 21 4.04 -9.79 12.47
C LEU A 21 3.36 -11.12 12.82
N GLY A 22 3.92 -12.22 12.31
CA GLY A 22 3.41 -13.57 12.54
C GLY A 22 2.22 -13.97 11.64
N ARG A 23 1.73 -13.08 10.78
CA ARG A 23 0.62 -13.33 9.85
C ARG A 23 1.04 -13.30 8.37
N GLU A 24 2.34 -13.31 8.09
CA GLU A 24 2.91 -13.18 6.75
C GLU A 24 2.41 -14.30 5.81
N ALA A 25 2.37 -15.54 6.30
CA ALA A 25 1.88 -16.68 5.52
C ALA A 25 0.39 -16.58 5.19
N GLU A 26 -0.43 -16.13 6.14
CA GLU A 26 -1.87 -15.94 5.95
C GLU A 26 -2.14 -14.88 4.88
N PHE A 27 -1.49 -13.72 5.01
CA PHE A 27 -1.61 -12.64 4.03
C PHE A 27 -1.01 -13.04 2.67
N GLY A 28 0.09 -13.78 2.67
CA GLY A 28 0.71 -14.33 1.46
C GLY A 28 -0.26 -15.23 0.68
N ALA A 29 -0.96 -16.14 1.38
CA ALA A 29 -1.99 -16.99 0.79
C ALA A 29 -3.22 -16.18 0.32
N ALA A 30 -3.56 -15.10 1.03
CA ALA A 30 -4.66 -14.21 0.69
C ALA A 30 -4.32 -13.16 -0.39
N LYS A 31 -3.06 -13.07 -0.83
CA LYS A 31 -2.54 -11.99 -1.68
C LYS A 31 -3.41 -11.69 -2.90
N PRO A 32 -3.82 -12.66 -3.74
CA PRO A 32 -4.63 -12.35 -4.92
C PRO A 32 -5.99 -11.73 -4.54
N ARG A 33 -6.63 -12.20 -3.46
CA ARG A 33 -7.91 -11.67 -2.97
C ARG A 33 -7.76 -10.26 -2.41
N LEU A 34 -6.72 -10.02 -1.60
CA LEU A 34 -6.43 -8.70 -1.05
C LEU A 34 -6.19 -7.68 -2.17
N LEU A 35 -5.35 -8.01 -3.16
CA LEU A 35 -5.05 -7.10 -4.26
C LEU A 35 -6.29 -6.83 -5.15
N ALA A 36 -7.12 -7.83 -5.40
CA ALA A 36 -8.38 -7.67 -6.13
C ALA A 36 -9.37 -6.78 -5.35
N HIS A 37 -9.51 -7.00 -4.04
CA HIS A 37 -10.34 -6.19 -3.16
C HIS A 37 -9.91 -4.71 -3.22
N LEU A 38 -8.62 -4.43 -3.08
CA LEU A 38 -8.11 -3.07 -3.14
C LEU A 38 -8.28 -2.43 -4.52
N LYS A 39 -8.10 -3.20 -5.61
CA LYS A 39 -8.32 -2.69 -6.97
C LYS A 39 -9.79 -2.29 -7.20
N ALA A 40 -10.74 -2.99 -6.59
CA ALA A 40 -12.16 -2.65 -6.68
C ALA A 40 -12.48 -1.33 -5.95
N HIS A 41 -11.83 -1.06 -4.81
CA HIS A 41 -12.01 0.19 -4.06
C HIS A 41 -11.20 1.37 -4.62
N PHE A 42 -10.04 1.09 -5.23
CA PHE A 42 -9.05 2.09 -5.63
C PHE A 42 -8.54 1.80 -7.06
N PRO A 43 -9.37 2.01 -8.10
CA PRO A 43 -9.05 1.60 -9.47
C PRO A 43 -7.84 2.33 -10.06
N ASP A 44 -7.53 3.55 -9.63
CA ASP A 44 -6.39 4.33 -10.14
C ASP A 44 -5.07 4.06 -9.40
N TYR A 45 -5.10 3.14 -8.44
CA TYR A 45 -3.97 2.84 -7.57
C TYR A 45 -3.42 1.44 -7.83
N SER A 46 -2.14 1.25 -7.51
CA SER A 46 -1.47 -0.05 -7.54
C SER A 46 -0.99 -0.43 -6.15
N PHE A 47 -1.13 -1.72 -5.83
CA PHE A 47 -0.79 -2.27 -4.52
C PHE A 47 0.11 -3.48 -4.69
N GLY A 48 1.13 -3.55 -3.84
CA GLY A 48 1.93 -4.75 -3.62
C GLY A 48 1.74 -5.26 -2.19
N LEU A 49 1.87 -6.57 -2.01
CA LEU A 49 2.01 -7.19 -0.70
C LEU A 49 3.40 -7.82 -0.62
N THR A 50 4.12 -7.47 0.44
CA THR A 50 5.43 -8.04 0.75
C THR A 50 5.31 -9.33 1.59
N ALA A 51 6.38 -10.12 1.62
CA ALA A 51 6.49 -11.34 2.41
C ALA A 51 7.10 -11.10 3.81
N ILE A 52 7.41 -9.85 4.17
CA ILE A 52 7.98 -9.49 5.47
C ILE A 52 7.01 -8.58 6.23
N ALA A 53 6.92 -8.77 7.54
CA ALA A 53 6.26 -7.82 8.43
C ALA A 53 7.23 -6.69 8.83
N MET A 54 6.65 -5.57 9.25
CA MET A 54 7.39 -4.45 9.85
C MET A 54 6.99 -4.17 11.29
N ASP A 55 5.75 -4.49 11.64
CA ASP A 55 5.11 -4.14 12.92
C ASP A 55 4.06 -5.20 13.26
N ASP A 56 3.52 -5.15 14.47
CA ASP A 56 2.42 -6.03 14.93
C ASP A 56 1.09 -5.70 14.25
N GLU A 57 0.99 -4.54 13.60
CA GLU A 57 -0.16 -4.10 12.80
C GLU A 57 0.16 -4.04 11.29
N ILE A 58 -0.88 -3.97 10.47
CA ILE A 58 -0.75 -3.76 9.03
C ILE A 58 -0.08 -2.41 8.77
N SER A 59 1.08 -2.44 8.11
CA SER A 59 1.78 -1.24 7.67
C SER A 59 1.58 -0.99 6.18
N ILE A 60 1.36 0.28 5.80
CA ILE A 60 1.12 0.68 4.40
C ILE A 60 2.03 1.85 4.07
N LEU A 61 2.91 1.66 3.09
CA LEU A 61 3.87 2.66 2.65
C LEU A 61 3.63 3.09 1.20
N PRO A 62 3.53 4.40 0.91
CA PRO A 62 3.51 4.88 -0.46
C PRO A 62 4.89 4.77 -1.10
N VAL A 63 4.92 4.39 -2.38
CA VAL A 63 6.14 4.42 -3.19
C VAL A 63 6.31 5.84 -3.74
N CYS A 64 7.13 6.64 -3.05
CA CYS A 64 7.41 8.04 -3.38
C CYS A 64 8.63 8.22 -4.31
N GLY A 65 9.30 7.14 -4.70
CA GLY A 65 10.44 7.19 -5.60
C GLY A 65 10.46 5.94 -6.48
N THR A 66 10.61 6.14 -7.78
CA THR A 66 10.83 5.06 -8.74
C THR A 66 12.09 5.38 -9.54
N VAL A 67 12.95 4.38 -9.73
CA VAL A 67 14.00 4.47 -10.75
C VAL A 67 13.33 4.17 -12.08
N GLY A 68 13.34 5.14 -13.00
CA GLY A 68 12.85 4.94 -14.36
C GLY A 68 13.84 4.10 -15.17
N ASP A 69 13.36 3.54 -16.28
CA ASP A 69 14.19 2.76 -17.22
C ASP A 69 15.30 3.59 -17.87
N ASP A 70 15.21 4.92 -17.77
CA ASP A 70 16.21 5.90 -18.20
C ASP A 70 17.33 6.14 -17.16
N ALA A 71 17.41 5.31 -16.11
CA ALA A 71 18.28 5.47 -14.96
C ALA A 71 18.05 6.78 -14.16
N ASN A 72 16.97 7.52 -14.45
CA ASN A 72 16.60 8.71 -13.69
C ASN A 72 15.58 8.36 -12.61
N GLY A 73 15.84 8.82 -11.39
CA GLY A 73 14.86 8.75 -10.31
C GLY A 73 13.74 9.77 -10.52
N ARG A 74 12.49 9.34 -10.42
CA ARG A 74 11.33 10.24 -10.33
C ARG A 74 10.78 10.21 -8.92
N LEU A 75 10.68 11.39 -8.31
CA LEU A 75 10.06 11.58 -7.00
C LEU A 75 8.58 11.89 -7.16
N LYS A 76 7.79 11.30 -6.27
CA LYS A 76 6.37 11.63 -6.06
C LYS A 76 6.22 12.20 -4.66
N LYS A 77 5.29 13.15 -4.51
CA LYS A 77 4.93 13.63 -3.17
C LYS A 77 4.11 12.59 -2.43
N PRO A 78 4.18 12.56 -1.09
CA PRO A 78 3.30 11.72 -0.30
C PRO A 78 1.82 11.94 -0.68
N PRO A 79 1.00 10.89 -0.63
CA PRO A 79 -0.43 11.02 -0.82
C PRO A 79 -1.04 11.84 0.33
N ALA A 80 -2.22 12.41 0.08
CA ALA A 80 -2.94 13.13 1.13
C ALA A 80 -3.23 12.20 2.33
N MET A 81 -3.13 12.72 3.55
CA MET A 81 -3.38 11.93 4.78
C MET A 81 -4.77 11.29 4.80
N ALA A 82 -5.80 11.99 4.30
CA ALA A 82 -7.14 11.42 4.17
C ALA A 82 -7.15 10.14 3.31
N ARG A 83 -6.42 10.15 2.18
CA ARG A 83 -6.29 8.98 1.31
C ARG A 83 -5.55 7.83 1.99
N MET A 84 -4.51 8.13 2.77
CA MET A 84 -3.80 7.11 3.56
C MET A 84 -4.74 6.44 4.57
N LEU A 85 -5.61 7.21 5.23
CA LEU A 85 -6.58 6.68 6.19
C LEU A 85 -7.65 5.83 5.53
N GLU A 86 -8.17 6.24 4.37
CA GLU A 86 -9.11 5.44 3.58
C GLU A 86 -8.52 4.08 3.19
N ILE A 87 -7.27 4.07 2.68
CA ILE A 87 -6.59 2.83 2.30
C ILE A 87 -6.41 1.93 3.53
N LYS A 88 -5.95 2.48 4.66
CA LYS A 88 -5.81 1.73 5.92
C LYS A 88 -7.13 1.12 6.38
N ALA A 89 -8.23 1.87 6.30
CA ALA A 89 -9.55 1.37 6.70
C ALA A 89 -10.01 0.20 5.82
N VAL A 90 -9.85 0.29 4.49
CA VAL A 90 -10.22 -0.78 3.57
C VAL A 90 -9.35 -2.02 3.79
N VAL A 91 -8.04 -1.87 3.93
CA VAL A 91 -7.14 -3.01 4.22
C VAL A 91 -7.46 -3.63 5.58
N GLY A 92 -7.74 -2.82 6.60
CA GLY A 92 -8.10 -3.31 7.94
C GLY A 92 -9.45 -4.05 8.00
N ALA A 93 -10.35 -3.77 7.07
CA ALA A 93 -11.63 -4.47 6.95
C ALA A 93 -11.52 -5.82 6.19
N PHE A 94 -10.37 -6.11 5.58
CA PHE A 94 -10.16 -7.35 4.84
C PHE A 94 -9.86 -8.52 5.78
N ASP A 95 -10.60 -9.62 5.62
CA ASP A 95 -10.29 -10.89 6.28
C ASP A 95 -9.35 -11.76 5.43
N PRO A 96 -8.10 -12.00 5.90
CA PRO A 96 -7.16 -12.86 5.19
C PRO A 96 -7.55 -14.34 5.27
N VAL A 97 -8.37 -14.76 6.22
CA VAL A 97 -8.84 -16.15 6.32
C VAL A 97 -10.13 -16.31 5.51
N PRO A 98 -10.25 -17.33 4.64
CA PRO A 98 -11.52 -17.58 3.97
C PRO A 98 -12.58 -18.01 4.99
N ALA A 99 -13.82 -17.52 4.83
CA ALA A 99 -14.97 -17.80 5.70
C ALA A 99 -15.42 -19.29 5.80
N VAL A 100 -14.60 -20.24 5.35
CA VAL A 100 -14.92 -21.69 5.30
C VAL A 100 -14.38 -22.45 6.53
N LEU A 101 -13.82 -21.77 7.53
CA LEU A 101 -13.27 -22.40 8.75
C LEU A 101 -13.77 -21.78 10.06
N SER A 102 -14.96 -21.19 10.07
CA SER A 102 -15.64 -20.69 11.29
C SER A 102 -16.80 -21.58 11.68
#